data_AF-A0A934H2F3-F1
#
_entry.id   AF-A0A934H2F3-F1
#
_cell.length_a   1.000
_cell.length_b   1.000
_cell.length_c   1.000
_cell.angle_alpha   90.00
_cell.angle_beta   90.00
_cell.angle_gamma   90.00
#
_symmetry.space_group_name_H-M   'P 1'
#
loop_
_entity.id
_entity.type
_entity.pdbx_description
1 polymer ?
#
loop_
_entity_poly.entity_id
_entity_poly.type
_entity_poly.pdbx_seq_one_letter_code
_entity_poly.pdbx_strand_id
1 'polypeptide(L)'
;MSQLGTRISGWLGDEDDIHAALSGLAGREALRGMLARLQPKEEVLLLGWGVPMPLPVRSRRYDEAFWKELLGGKKSEAQSLKELGF
;
A
#
# COMPACT_ATOMS: atom_id res chain seq x y z
N MET A 1 20.09 -5.52 -14.46
CA MET A 1 18.73 -4.94 -14.53
C MET A 1 18.18 -4.84 -13.11
N SER A 2 18.11 -3.64 -12.52
CA SER A 2 17.64 -3.45 -11.14
C SER A 2 17.14 -2.01 -10.93
N GLN A 3 16.05 -1.63 -11.58
CA GLN A 3 15.55 -0.25 -11.58
C GLN A 3 14.15 -0.05 -10.99
N LEU A 4 13.57 -1.08 -10.35
CA LEU A 4 12.38 -0.90 -9.52
C LEU A 4 12.82 -0.72 -8.07
N GLY A 5 12.99 0.55 -7.69
CA GLY A 5 13.40 0.96 -6.35
C GLY A 5 12.37 0.58 -5.29
N THR A 6 11.10 0.93 -5.47
CA THR A 6 10.00 0.59 -4.54
C THR A 6 8.99 -0.30 -5.25
N ARG A 7 8.50 -1.33 -4.56
CA ARG A 7 7.49 -2.27 -5.05
C ARG A 7 6.33 -2.37 -4.07
N ILE A 8 5.16 -2.67 -4.62
CA ILE A 8 3.94 -2.93 -3.88
C ILE A 8 3.52 -4.35 -4.24
N SER A 9 3.47 -5.25 -3.26
CA SER A 9 3.04 -6.63 -3.46
C SER A 9 1.77 -6.89 -2.69
N GLY A 10 0.75 -7.45 -3.34
CA GLY A 10 -0.41 -8.01 -2.64
C GLY A 10 -0.08 -9.33 -1.95
N TRP A 11 -1.11 -9.95 -1.39
CA TRP A 11 -1.05 -11.34 -0.97
C TRP A 11 -0.77 -12.25 -2.18
N LEU A 12 0.15 -13.20 -2.00
CA LEU A 12 0.52 -14.20 -3.00
C LEU A 12 0.38 -15.57 -2.34
N GLY A 13 -0.29 -16.50 -3.04
CA GLY A 13 -0.58 -17.83 -2.52
C GLY A 13 0.40 -18.91 -2.96
N ASP A 14 1.15 -18.68 -4.04
CA ASP A 14 2.12 -19.62 -4.60
C ASP A 14 3.55 -19.24 -4.22
N GLU A 15 4.38 -20.23 -3.88
CA GLU A 15 5.78 -20.04 -3.50
C GLU A 15 6.62 -19.53 -4.66
N ASP A 16 6.35 -20.00 -5.88
CA ASP A 16 7.07 -19.55 -7.08
C ASP A 16 6.78 -18.07 -7.39
N ASP A 17 5.53 -17.63 -7.20
CA ASP A 17 5.14 -16.22 -7.31
C ASP A 17 5.81 -15.34 -6.25
N ILE A 18 5.88 -15.82 -5.00
CA ILE A 18 6.58 -15.14 -3.92
C ILE A 18 8.07 -15.00 -4.25
N HIS A 19 8.70 -16.08 -4.74
CA HIS A 19 10.11 -16.06 -5.12
C HIS A 19 10.38 -15.10 -6.28
N ALA A 20 9.53 -15.08 -7.29
CA ALA A 20 9.63 -14.15 -8.41
C ALA A 20 9.48 -12.69 -7.95
N ALA A 21 8.45 -12.38 -7.14
CA ALA A 21 8.16 -11.05 -6.65
C ALA A 21 9.26 -10.48 -5.73
N LEU A 22 9.84 -11.35 -4.88
CA LEU A 22 10.91 -11.00 -3.96
C LEU A 22 12.32 -11.09 -4.58
N SER A 23 12.43 -11.52 -5.84
CA SER A 23 13.71 -11.65 -6.51
C SER A 23 14.46 -10.30 -6.57
N GLY A 24 15.77 -10.38 -6.32
CA GLY A 24 16.64 -9.20 -6.28
C GLY A 24 16.56 -8.33 -5.03
N LEU A 25 15.69 -8.65 -4.06
CA LEU A 25 15.62 -7.95 -2.77
C LEU A 25 16.46 -8.65 -1.70
N ALA A 26 17.01 -7.87 -0.77
CA ALA A 26 17.63 -8.37 0.45
C ALA A 26 16.55 -8.76 1.46
N GLY A 27 16.80 -9.77 2.30
CA GLY A 27 15.88 -10.16 3.37
C GLY A 27 14.61 -10.90 2.90
N ARG A 28 14.71 -11.73 1.86
CA ARG A 28 13.57 -12.44 1.24
C ARG A 28 12.78 -13.31 2.23
N GLU A 29 13.46 -14.00 3.14
CA GLU A 29 12.82 -14.85 4.16
C GLU A 29 11.89 -14.04 5.08
N ALA A 30 12.34 -12.85 5.51
CA ALA A 30 11.54 -11.97 6.34
C ALA A 30 10.33 -11.42 5.57
N LEU A 31 10.54 -11.01 4.31
CA LEU A 31 9.47 -10.50 3.44
C LEU A 31 8.44 -11.58 3.11
N ARG A 32 8.87 -12.82 2.90
CA ARG A 32 7.99 -13.99 2.70
C ARG A 32 7.09 -14.21 3.92
N GLY A 33 7.67 -14.18 5.13
CA GLY A 33 6.90 -14.31 6.37
C GLY A 33 5.89 -13.17 6.60
N MET A 34 6.12 -12.00 6.02
CA MET A 34 5.17 -10.87 6.04
C MET A 34 4.06 -11.06 5.00
N LEU A 35 4.40 -11.44 3.76
CA LEU A 35 3.44 -11.72 2.70
C LEU A 35 2.44 -12.82 3.10
N ALA A 36 2.91 -13.88 3.73
CA ALA A 36 2.08 -14.99 4.21
C ALA A 36 1.04 -14.57 5.27
N ARG A 37 1.26 -13.44 5.96
CA ARG A 37 0.35 -12.90 6.98
C ARG A 37 -0.62 -11.84 6.44
N LEU A 38 -0.44 -11.36 5.20
CA LEU A 38 -1.33 -10.36 4.62
C LEU A 38 -2.73 -10.93 4.42
N GLN A 39 -3.74 -10.10 4.67
CA GLN A 39 -5.12 -10.41 4.32
C GLN A 39 -5.32 -10.33 2.80
N PRO A 40 -5.88 -11.37 2.14
CA PRO A 40 -5.95 -11.45 0.69
C PRO A 40 -6.67 -10.31 -0.03
N LYS A 41 -7.59 -9.61 0.64
CA LYS A 41 -8.53 -8.69 -0.01
C LYS A 41 -8.23 -7.22 0.18
N GLU A 42 -7.35 -6.83 1.10
CA GLU A 42 -7.19 -5.42 1.51
C GLU A 42 -5.79 -5.01 1.89
N GLU A 43 -4.84 -5.94 1.99
CA GLU A 43 -3.50 -5.63 2.47
C GLU A 43 -2.46 -5.84 1.38
N VAL A 44 -1.51 -4.91 1.33
CA VAL A 44 -0.35 -4.94 0.44
C VAL A 44 0.90 -4.67 1.24
N LEU A 45 2.02 -5.25 0.84
CA LEU A 45 3.33 -4.98 1.38
C LEU A 45 4.06 -3.96 0.50
N LEU A 46 4.37 -2.80 1.09
CA LEU A 46 5.22 -1.76 0.51
C LEU A 46 6.68 -2.08 0.88
N LEU A 47 7.55 -2.22 -0.12
CA LEU A 47 8.93 -2.64 0.11
C LEU A 47 9.89 -2.04 -0.93
N GLY A 48 11.19 -2.07 -0.65
CA GLY A 48 12.25 -1.60 -1.55
C GLY A 48 12.93 -0.32 -1.08
N TRP A 49 13.76 0.27 -1.94
CA TRP A 49 14.68 1.38 -1.69
C TRP A 49 14.02 2.65 -1.13
N GLY A 50 12.81 2.99 -1.57
CA GLY A 50 12.09 4.16 -1.06
C GLY A 50 11.46 3.95 0.32
N VAL A 51 11.61 2.76 0.92
CA VAL A 51 10.98 2.40 2.19
C VAL A 51 12.02 1.72 3.09
N PRO A 52 12.56 2.40 4.12
CA PRO A 52 13.66 1.87 4.93
C PRO A 52 13.28 0.62 5.73
N MET A 53 11.97 0.37 5.91
CA MET A 53 11.41 -0.83 6.52
C MET A 53 10.24 -1.32 5.65
N PRO A 54 9.99 -2.63 5.51
CA PRO A 54 8.79 -3.11 4.83
C PRO A 54 7.53 -2.76 5.64
N LEU A 55 6.51 -2.19 4.99
CA LEU A 55 5.26 -1.79 5.66
C LEU A 55 4.05 -2.52 5.06
N PRO A 56 3.24 -3.23 5.86
CA PRO A 56 1.91 -3.62 5.45
C PRO A 56 1.00 -2.38 5.40
N VAL A 57 0.32 -2.20 4.29
CA VAL A 57 -0.59 -1.09 4.04
C VAL A 57 -1.97 -1.67 3.71
N ARG A 58 -3.01 -1.12 4.34
CA ARG A 58 -4.39 -1.45 3.98
C ARG A 58 -4.84 -0.51 2.87
N SER A 59 -5.18 -1.05 1.72
CA SER A 59 -5.70 -0.27 0.60
C SER A 59 -7.09 0.26 0.94
N ARG A 60 -7.32 1.55 0.69
CA ARG A 60 -8.65 2.15 0.80
C ARG A 60 -9.57 1.52 -0.26
N ARG A 61 -10.83 1.25 0.12
CA ARG A 61 -11.86 0.75 -0.79
C ARG A 61 -12.45 1.88 -1.64
N TYR A 62 -12.73 1.58 -2.90
CA TYR A 62 -13.44 2.47 -3.82
C TYR A 62 -14.95 2.21 -3.76
N ASP A 63 -15.55 2.51 -2.62
CA ASP A 63 -16.99 2.34 -2.38
C ASP A 63 -17.77 3.66 -2.57
N GLU A 64 -19.09 3.62 -2.36
CA GLU A 64 -19.93 4.82 -2.47
C GLU A 64 -19.48 5.94 -1.52
N ALA A 65 -18.96 5.60 -0.33
CA ALA A 65 -18.42 6.58 0.61
C ALA A 65 -17.16 7.24 0.05
N PHE A 66 -16.24 6.48 -0.54
CA PHE A 66 -15.08 7.03 -1.26
C PHE A 66 -15.50 8.00 -2.36
N TRP A 67 -16.44 7.60 -3.23
CA TRP A 67 -16.89 8.47 -4.31
C TRP A 67 -17.64 9.70 -3.81
N LYS A 68 -18.41 9.56 -2.72
CA LYS A 68 -19.07 10.68 -2.06
C LYS A 68 -18.09 11.64 -1.41
N GLU A 69 -16.99 11.18 -0.83
CA GLU A 69 -15.94 12.08 -0.33
C GLU A 69 -15.14 12.73 -1.46
N LEU A 70 -14.86 11.99 -2.53
CA LEU A 70 -14.08 12.48 -3.66
C LEU A 70 -14.84 13.50 -4.52
N LEU A 71 -16.13 13.25 -4.76
CA LEU A 71 -17.00 14.06 -5.62
C LEU A 71 -17.95 14.97 -4.84
N GLY A 72 -18.29 14.58 -3.61
CA GLY A 72 -19.28 15.25 -2.77
C GLY A 72 -18.64 16.21 -1.79
N GLY A 73 -18.54 17.45 -2.24
CA GLY A 73 -18.32 18.60 -1.38
C GLY A 73 -17.02 19.32 -1.71
N LYS A 74 -17.10 20.30 -2.62
CA LYS A 74 -16.20 21.46 -2.49
C LYS A 74 -16.46 22.02 -1.10
N LYS A 75 -15.58 21.74 -0.14
CA LYS A 75 -15.58 22.49 1.12
C LYS A 75 -15.52 23.95 0.71
N SER A 76 -16.51 24.74 1.13
CA SER A 76 -16.45 26.17 0.88
C SER A 76 -15.14 26.69 1.50
N GLU A 77 -14.51 27.68 0.88
CA GLU A 77 -13.25 28.26 1.36
C GLU A 77 -13.34 28.65 2.85
N ALA A 78 -14.53 29.11 3.27
CA ALA A 78 -14.86 29.40 4.68
C ALA A 78 -14.80 28.17 5.61
N GLN A 79 -15.16 26.98 5.12
CA GLN A 79 -15.08 25.73 5.89
C GLN A 79 -13.63 25.25 6.02
N SER A 80 -12.82 25.40 4.96
CA SER A 80 -11.40 25.08 4.99
C SER A 80 -10.62 26.03 5.90
N LEU A 81 -10.93 27.33 5.90
CA LEU A 81 -10.32 28.33 6.78
C LEU A 81 -10.62 28.06 8.25
N LYS A 82 -11.87 27.68 8.56
CA LYS A 82 -12.31 27.36 9.93
C LYS A 82 -11.68 26.09 10.49
N GLU A 83 -11.43 25.07 9.65
CA GLU A 83 -10.70 23.85 10.05
C GLU A 83 -9.20 24.11 10.28
N LEU A 84 -8.62 25.10 9.58
CA LEU A 84 -7.24 25.52 9.76
C LEU A 84 -7.03 26.49 10.94
N GLY A 85 -8.10 26.83 11.67
CA GLY A 85 -8.04 27.68 12.86
C GLY A 85 -7.91 29.17 12.59
N PHE A 86 -8.33 29.63 11.40
CA PHE A 86 -8.45 31.05 11.03
C PHE A 86 -9.87 31.58 11.21
#